data_AF-A0A9D6TLT2-F1
#
_entry.id   AF-A0A9D6TLT2-F1
#
_cell.length_a   1.000
_cell.length_b   1.000
_cell.length_c   1.000
_cell.angle_alpha   90.00
_cell.angle_beta   90.00
_cell.angle_gamma   90.00
#
_symmetry.space_group_name_H-M   'P 1'
#
loop_
_entity.id
_entity.type
_entity.pdbx_description
1 polymer ?
#
loop_
_entity_poly.entity_id
_entity_poly.type
_entity_poly.pdbx_seq_one_letter_code
_entity_poly.pdbx_strand_id
1 'polypeptide(L)'
;MENGSASFEFTLNGEGVCVEGLPATMTLLDWLRASGRTGSKCGCAEGDCGACSVALLERDAAGKPTYRAINSCLALLPMFAGREVVTVEGLAPCGIGAPADATLHPV
;
A
#
# COMPACT_ATOMS: atom_id res chain seq x y z
N MET A 1 -30.27 2.58 4.60
CA MET A 1 -28.83 2.78 4.91
C MET A 1 -28.12 2.81 3.57
N GLU A 2 -28.08 3.98 2.94
CA GLU A 2 -27.47 4.18 1.62
C GLU A 2 -25.96 4.09 1.78
N ASN A 3 -25.37 2.97 1.33
CA ASN A 3 -23.93 2.83 1.22
C ASN A 3 -23.50 3.71 0.04
N GLY A 4 -22.95 4.89 0.33
CA GLY A 4 -22.30 5.73 -0.68
C GLY A 4 -21.10 5.00 -1.26
N SER A 5 -21.29 4.31 -2.39
CA SER A 5 -20.19 3.70 -3.14
C SER A 5 -19.39 4.81 -3.81
N ALA A 6 -18.44 5.38 -3.09
CA ALA A 6 -17.47 6.30 -3.67
C ALA A 6 -16.48 5.50 -4.54
N SER A 7 -16.24 5.98 -5.75
CA SER A 7 -15.19 5.49 -6.64
C SER A 7 -13.95 6.38 -6.52
N PHE A 8 -12.76 5.79 -6.46
CA PHE A 8 -11.50 6.53 -6.49
C PHE A 8 -10.38 5.70 -7.10
N GLU A 9 -9.34 6.40 -7.54
CA GLU A 9 -8.15 5.78 -8.12
C GLU A 9 -6.94 6.04 -7.24
N PHE A 10 -6.02 5.10 -7.21
CA PHE A 10 -4.70 5.25 -6.60
C PHE A 10 -3.67 4.41 -7.36
N THR A 11 -2.39 4.62 -7.09
CA THR A 11 -1.31 3.83 -7.70
C THR A 11 -0.82 2.77 -6.72
N LEU A 12 -0.69 1.54 -7.17
CA LEU A 12 -0.15 0.42 -6.40
C LEU A 12 1.03 -0.20 -7.17
N ASN A 13 2.22 -0.16 -6.59
CA ASN A 13 3.44 -0.71 -7.21
C ASN A 13 3.69 -0.17 -8.65
N GLY A 14 3.34 1.10 -8.90
CA GLY A 14 3.43 1.73 -10.23
C GLY A 14 2.24 1.47 -11.17
N GLU A 15 1.27 0.64 -10.78
CA GLU A 15 0.06 0.36 -11.56
C GLU A 15 -1.14 1.18 -11.06
N GLY A 16 -1.92 1.75 -11.97
CA GLY A 16 -3.17 2.44 -11.62
C GLY A 16 -4.26 1.45 -11.21
N VAL A 17 -4.90 1.70 -10.07
CA VAL A 17 -5.98 0.88 -9.51
C VAL A 17 -7.23 1.74 -9.30
N CYS A 18 -8.35 1.32 -9.89
CA CYS A 18 -9.66 1.87 -9.60
C CYS A 18 -10.37 1.03 -8.54
N VAL A 19 -10.95 1.69 -7.53
CA VAL A 19 -11.71 1.07 -6.45
C VAL A 19 -13.13 1.60 -6.49
N GLU A 20 -14.10 0.69 -6.53
CA GLU A 20 -15.53 1.00 -6.58
C GLU A 20 -16.32 0.08 -5.64
N GLY A 21 -17.43 0.59 -5.09
CA GLY A 21 -18.40 -0.27 -4.39
C GLY A 21 -17.96 -0.82 -3.04
N LEU A 22 -16.88 -0.30 -2.43
CA LEU A 22 -16.36 -0.78 -1.15
C LEU A 22 -16.78 0.09 0.05
N PRO A 23 -16.87 -0.49 1.27
CA PRO A 23 -17.13 0.28 2.49
C PRO A 23 -16.03 1.31 2.76
N ALA A 24 -16.41 2.51 3.21
CA ALA A 24 -15.44 3.55 3.60
C ALA A 24 -14.55 3.16 4.79
N THR A 25 -14.96 2.15 5.57
CA THR A 25 -14.22 1.58 6.69
C THR A 25 -13.23 0.47 6.29
N MET A 26 -13.17 0.11 5.01
CA MET A 26 -12.23 -0.91 4.52
C MET A 26 -10.79 -0.45 4.77
N THR A 27 -9.99 -1.27 5.46
CA THR A 27 -8.57 -0.97 5.65
C THR A 27 -7.78 -1.28 4.37
N LEU A 28 -6.63 -0.62 4.21
CA LEU A 28 -5.72 -0.91 3.10
C LEU A 28 -5.22 -2.35 3.16
N LEU A 29 -4.91 -2.88 4.36
CA LEU A 29 -4.46 -4.26 4.53
C LEU A 29 -5.50 -5.27 4.05
N ASP A 30 -6.76 -5.10 4.46
CA ASP A 30 -7.83 -6.00 4.08
C ASP A 30 -8.02 -6.00 2.56
N TRP A 31 -7.91 -4.84 1.93
CA TRP A 31 -8.11 -4.71 0.49
C TRP A 31 -6.95 -5.33 -0.30
N LEU A 32 -5.71 -5.08 0.13
CA LEU A 32 -4.53 -5.67 -0.49
C LEU A 32 -4.63 -7.20 -0.50
N ARG A 33 -4.99 -7.78 0.65
CA ARG A 33 -5.11 -9.23 0.81
C ARG A 33 -6.27 -9.81 0.01
N ALA A 34 -7.45 -9.17 0.05
CA ALA A 34 -8.61 -9.58 -0.74
C ALA A 34 -8.34 -9.52 -2.25
N SER A 35 -7.44 -8.63 -2.68
CA SER A 35 -7.06 -8.46 -4.09
C SER A 35 -5.84 -9.30 -4.50
N GLY A 36 -5.38 -10.22 -3.65
CA GLY A 36 -4.31 -11.17 -3.95
C GLY A 36 -2.88 -10.70 -3.61
N ARG A 37 -2.71 -9.46 -3.14
CA ARG A 37 -1.44 -8.94 -2.62
C ARG A 37 -1.28 -9.34 -1.16
N THR A 38 -0.66 -10.49 -0.92
CA THR A 38 -0.61 -11.13 0.39
C THR A 38 0.72 -10.95 1.13
N GLY A 39 1.67 -10.21 0.55
CA GLY A 39 2.99 -9.93 1.12
C GLY A 39 2.89 -9.21 2.46
N SER A 40 2.10 -8.15 2.53
CA SER A 40 1.76 -7.49 3.80
C SER A 40 0.85 -8.38 4.67
N LYS A 41 1.23 -8.56 5.94
CA LYS A 41 0.59 -9.52 6.84
C LYS A 41 -0.26 -8.84 7.92
N CYS A 42 -1.31 -9.53 8.36
CA CYS A 42 -2.00 -9.19 9.60
C CYS A 42 -1.26 -9.85 10.77
N GLY A 43 -0.59 -9.04 11.60
CA GLY A 43 0.07 -9.48 12.84
C GLY A 43 -0.77 -9.13 14.07
N CYS A 44 -0.61 -7.90 14.55
CA CYS A 44 -1.33 -7.38 15.75
C CYS A 44 -2.64 -6.64 15.44
N ALA A 45 -2.83 -6.12 14.22
CA ALA A 45 -3.96 -5.27 13.82
C ALA A 45 -4.15 -3.96 14.62
N GLU A 46 -3.16 -3.55 15.42
CA GLU A 46 -3.19 -2.31 16.21
C GLU A 46 -2.00 -1.37 15.92
N GLY A 47 -1.19 -1.71 14.91
CA GLY A 47 -0.09 -0.87 14.41
C GLY A 47 1.27 -1.04 15.11
N ASP A 48 1.41 -1.99 16.03
CA ASP A 48 2.64 -2.14 16.83
C ASP A 48 3.70 -3.04 16.15
N CYS A 49 3.30 -4.19 15.60
CA CYS A 49 4.24 -5.20 15.10
C CYS A 49 4.91 -4.89 13.75
N GLY A 50 4.44 -3.89 12.99
CA GLY A 50 4.97 -3.55 11.66
C GLY A 50 4.77 -4.59 10.54
N ALA A 51 4.16 -5.76 10.78
CA ALA A 51 3.98 -6.82 9.78
C ALA A 51 3.12 -6.40 8.56
N CYS A 52 2.33 -5.33 8.70
CA CYS A 52 1.48 -4.76 7.67
C CYS A 52 2.11 -3.53 6.98
N SER A 53 3.41 -3.29 7.16
CA SER A 53 4.07 -2.09 6.65
C SER A 53 4.01 -2.01 5.13
N VAL A 54 3.66 -0.84 4.61
CA VAL A 54 3.76 -0.47 3.20
C VAL A 54 4.44 0.88 3.07
N ALA A 55 5.07 1.15 1.93
CA ALA A 55 5.68 2.44 1.65
C ALA A 55 4.70 3.33 0.88
N LEU A 56 4.66 4.59 1.25
CA LEU A 56 3.81 5.61 0.65
C LEU A 56 4.72 6.64 0.00
N LEU A 57 4.57 6.83 -1.30
CA LEU A 57 5.32 7.85 -2.03
C LEU A 57 4.69 9.21 -1.73
N GLU A 58 5.52 10.11 -1.21
CA GLU A 58 5.18 11.49 -0.91
C GLU A 58 6.21 12.43 -1.51
N ARG A 59 6.02 13.73 -1.27
CA ARG A 59 6.99 14.77 -1.62
C ARG A 59 7.40 15.49 -0.35
N ASP A 60 8.69 15.75 -0.21
CA ASP A 60 9.20 16.61 0.86
C ASP A 60 8.88 18.09 0.60
N ALA A 61 9.28 18.96 1.52
CA ALA A 61 9.08 20.41 1.41
C ALA A 61 9.77 21.03 0.17
N ALA A 62 10.78 20.38 -0.40
CA ALA A 62 11.46 20.79 -1.62
C ALA A 62 10.84 20.17 -2.90
N GLY A 63 9.77 19.38 -2.77
CA GLY A 63 9.09 18.71 -3.87
C GLY A 63 9.75 17.41 -4.32
N LYS A 64 10.81 16.95 -3.65
CA LYS A 64 11.52 15.71 -3.99
C LYS A 64 10.73 14.49 -3.54
N PRO A 65 10.65 13.41 -4.35
CA PRO A 65 9.98 12.17 -3.95
C PRO A 65 10.66 11.55 -2.72
N THR A 66 9.86 11.17 -1.74
CA THR A 66 10.27 10.48 -0.52
C THR A 66 9.32 9.34 -0.19
N TYR A 67 9.81 8.31 0.48
CA TYR A 67 8.97 7.21 0.95
C TYR A 67 8.74 7.33 2.45
N ARG A 68 7.48 7.21 2.87
CA ARG A 68 7.10 7.07 4.28
C ARG A 68 6.50 5.70 4.53
N ALA A 69 7.01 4.99 5.53
CA ALA A 69 6.40 3.75 5.98
C ALA A 69 5.09 4.04 6.73
N ILE A 70 4.06 3.23 6.47
CA ILE A 70 2.77 3.30 7.17
C ILE A 70 2.25 1.90 7.49
N ASN A 71 1.44 1.81 8.54
CA ASN A 71 0.75 0.58 8.92
C ASN A 71 -0.58 0.46 8.14
N SER A 72 -0.62 -0.45 7.15
CA SER A 72 -1.83 -0.65 6.33
C SER A 72 -3.03 -1.21 7.10
N CYS A 73 -2.83 -1.82 8.27
CA CYS A 73 -3.92 -2.31 9.12
C CYS A 73 -4.74 -1.20 9.79
N LEU A 74 -4.17 0.01 9.95
CA LEU A 74 -4.86 1.15 10.56
C LEU A 74 -5.34 2.18 9.53
N ALA A 75 -4.79 2.15 8.32
CA ALA A 75 -5.11 3.12 7.28
C ALA A 75 -6.34 2.69 6.48
N LEU A 76 -7.31 3.59 6.34
CA LEU A 76 -8.50 3.35 5.53
C LEU A 76 -8.16 3.51 4.04
N LEU A 77 -8.68 2.60 3.21
CA LEU A 77 -8.41 2.57 1.78
C LEU A 77 -8.74 3.90 1.05
N PRO A 78 -9.84 4.61 1.34
CA PRO A 78 -10.13 5.88 0.67
C PRO A 78 -9.09 7.00 0.90
N MET A 79 -8.25 6.89 1.94
CA MET A 79 -7.18 7.88 2.22
C MET A 79 -6.07 7.88 1.17
N PHE A 80 -6.07 6.91 0.26
CA PHE A 80 -5.04 6.74 -0.77
C PHE A 80 -5.46 7.27 -2.14
N ALA A 81 -6.66 7.86 -2.27
CA ALA A 81 -7.10 8.47 -3.53
C ALA A 81 -6.05 9.45 -4.09
N GLY A 82 -5.57 9.19 -5.31
CA GLY A 82 -4.54 9.98 -6.00
C GLY A 82 -3.11 9.80 -5.48
N ARG A 83 -2.84 8.78 -4.65
CA ARG A 83 -1.55 8.53 -4.00
C ARG A 83 -0.93 7.22 -4.45
N GLU A 84 0.36 7.07 -4.22
CA GLU A 84 1.08 5.86 -4.61
C GLU A 84 1.55 5.05 -3.39
N VAL A 85 1.14 3.79 -3.37
CA VAL A 85 1.50 2.80 -2.35
C VAL A 85 2.40 1.75 -2.99
N VAL A 86 3.50 1.43 -2.30
CA VAL A 86 4.42 0.36 -2.67
C VAL A 86 4.40 -0.72 -1.58
N THR A 87 4.14 -1.94 -2.01
CA THR A 87 4.11 -3.16 -1.19
C THR A 87 5.37 -3.99 -1.42
N VAL A 88 5.59 -5.03 -0.63
CA VAL A 88 6.76 -5.91 -0.80
C VAL A 88 6.79 -6.58 -2.18
N GLU A 89 5.61 -6.86 -2.76
CA GLU A 89 5.49 -7.38 -4.12
C GLU A 89 6.03 -6.41 -5.17
N GLY A 90 5.96 -5.10 -4.91
CA GLY A 90 6.55 -4.06 -5.77
C GLY A 90 8.06 -3.88 -5.60
N LEU A 91 8.68 -4.54 -4.61
CA LEU A 91 10.12 -4.45 -4.34
C LEU A 91 10.93 -5.58 -4.99
N ALA A 92 10.28 -6.62 -5.53
CA ALA A 92 10.96 -7.68 -6.26
C ALA A 92 11.73 -7.10 -7.47
N PRO A 93 12.88 -7.70 -7.87
CA PRO A 93 13.85 -7.06 -8.75
C PRO A 93 13.36 -6.96 -10.20
N CYS A 94 12.55 -5.95 -10.48
CA CYS A 94 12.23 -5.43 -11.80
C CYS A 94 12.15 -3.90 -11.75
N GLY A 95 13.23 -3.20 -11.36
CA GLY A 95 13.22 -1.73 -11.43
C GLY A 95 14.48 -1.01 -10.92
N ILE A 96 15.16 -0.32 -11.84
CA ILE A 96 16.09 0.81 -11.68
C ILE A 96 16.93 0.88 -10.39
N GLY A 97 18.15 0.34 -10.46
CA GLY A 97 19.23 0.61 -9.50
C GLY A 97 19.48 -0.48 -8.46
N ALA A 98 18.74 -1.58 -8.49
CA ALA A 98 19.00 -2.72 -7.62
C ALA A 98 20.34 -3.41 -8.00
N PRO A 99 21.28 -3.63 -7.06
CA PRO A 99 22.47 -4.43 -7.32
C PRO A 99 22.07 -5.87 -7.71
N ALA A 100 22.91 -6.56 -8.47
CA ALA A 100 22.65 -7.91 -9.00
C ALA A 100 22.38 -9.00 -7.94
N ASP A 101 22.52 -8.67 -6.65
CA ASP A 101 22.26 -9.52 -5.48
C ASP A 101 21.00 -9.07 -4.68
N ALA A 102 20.11 -8.26 -5.27
CA ALA A 102 18.89 -7.76 -4.65
C ALA A 102 17.79 -8.83 -4.50
N THR A 103 18.17 -10.05 -4.12
CA THR A 103 17.22 -11.03 -3.62
C THR A 103 16.77 -10.55 -2.25
N LEU A 104 15.46 -10.26 -2.11
CA LEU A 104 14.89 -10.06 -0.78
C LEU A 104 15.21 -11.30 0.04
N HIS A 105 15.91 -11.10 1.16
CA HIS A 105 16.25 -12.21 2.03
C HIS A 105 14.95 -12.85 2.53
N PRO A 106 14.79 -14.18 2.40
CA PRO A 106 13.62 -14.84 2.96
C PRO A 106 13.63 -14.66 4.48
N VAL A 107 12.48 -14.26 5.03
CA VAL A 107 12.23 -14.15 6.47
C VAL A 107 11.43 -15.36 6.93
#